data_AF-A0A8X7MHN3-F1
#
_entry.id   AF-A0A8X7MHN3-F1
#
_cell.length_a   1.000
_cell.length_b   1.000
_cell.length_c   1.000
_cell.angle_alpha   90.00
_cell.angle_beta   90.00
_cell.angle_gamma   90.00
#
_symmetry.space_group_name_H-M   'P 1'
#
loop_
_entity.id
_entity.type
_entity.pdbx_description
1 polymer ?
#
loop_
_entity_poly.entity_id
_entity_poly.type
_entity_poly.pdbx_seq_one_letter_code
_entity_poly.pdbx_strand_id
1 'polypeptide(L)'
;MSNTDASYEALAAELAELRRLLAQRDTSASSATNEPNFKVKVADPPTFDGSSKKDAYTFLAHIKLNFAANPSTFPTDTSKIVYAASWLRGKAFEWFEPMLRSGDATKHSWAEFERVF
;
A
#
# COMPACT_ATOMS: atom_id res chain seq x y z
N MET A 1 5.19 -59.97 -9.75
CA MET A 1 4.64 -58.87 -8.93
C MET A 1 5.77 -57.88 -8.69
N SER A 2 5.49 -56.60 -8.44
CA SER A 2 6.47 -55.55 -8.09
C SER A 2 7.01 -54.63 -9.21
N ASN A 3 6.18 -54.24 -10.18
CA ASN A 3 6.48 -53.08 -11.05
C ASN A 3 5.76 -51.79 -10.59
N THR A 4 4.78 -51.93 -9.71
CA THR A 4 3.94 -50.82 -9.21
C THR A 4 4.59 -50.10 -8.02
N ASP A 5 5.43 -50.80 -7.26
CA ASP A 5 6.07 -50.28 -6.04
C ASP A 5 7.15 -49.23 -6.37
N ALA A 6 8.03 -49.55 -7.33
CA ALA A 6 9.06 -48.63 -7.82
C ALA A 6 8.47 -47.38 -8.52
N SER A 7 7.30 -47.52 -9.16
CA SER A 7 6.60 -46.39 -9.80
C SER A 7 6.02 -45.43 -8.75
N TYR A 8 5.47 -45.96 -7.66
CA TYR A 8 4.97 -45.15 -6.55
C TYR A 8 6.10 -44.42 -5.81
N GLU A 9 7.23 -45.10 -5.60
CA GLU A 9 8.40 -44.51 -4.96
C GLU A 9 9.02 -43.37 -5.80
N ALA A 10 9.09 -43.54 -7.13
CA ALA A 10 9.54 -42.50 -8.03
C ALA A 10 8.61 -41.26 -8.00
N LEU A 11 7.29 -41.47 -7.99
CA LEU A 11 6.31 -40.40 -7.88
C LEU A 11 6.38 -39.68 -6.52
N ALA A 12 6.61 -40.43 -5.44
CA ALA A 12 6.76 -39.87 -4.10
C ALA A 12 8.02 -38.98 -4.01
N ALA A 13 9.11 -39.39 -4.65
CA ALA A 13 10.33 -38.58 -4.74
C ALA A 13 10.10 -37.29 -5.54
N GLU A 14 9.34 -37.35 -6.63
CA GLU A 14 9.00 -36.16 -7.43
C GLU A 14 8.15 -35.15 -6.64
N LEU A 15 7.16 -35.64 -5.87
CA LEU A 15 6.36 -34.79 -4.99
C LEU A 15 7.18 -34.14 -3.86
N ALA A 16 8.16 -34.87 -3.32
CA ALA A 16 9.07 -34.32 -2.31
C ALA A 16 9.94 -33.20 -2.88
N GLU A 17 10.44 -33.37 -4.10
CA GLU A 17 11.26 -32.35 -4.77
C GLU A 17 10.45 -31.11 -5.13
N LEU A 18 9.22 -31.27 -5.64
CA LEU A 18 8.33 -30.14 -5.91
C LEU A 18 8.02 -29.33 -4.65
N ARG A 19 7.74 -30.00 -3.53
CA ARG A 19 7.54 -29.34 -2.23
C ARG A 19 8.80 -28.60 -1.78
N ARG A 20 9.98 -29.19 -1.97
CA ARG A 20 11.27 -28.56 -1.64
C ARG A 20 11.51 -27.30 -2.46
N LEU A 21 11.18 -27.32 -3.75
CA LEU A 21 11.31 -26.16 -4.64
C LEU A 21 10.34 -25.04 -4.26
N LEU A 22 9.09 -25.36 -3.90
CA LEU A 22 8.12 -24.35 -3.45
C LEU A 22 8.58 -23.71 -2.13
N ALA A 23 9.04 -24.50 -1.15
CA ALA A 23 9.53 -23.97 0.13
C ALA A 23 10.74 -23.03 -0.02
N GLN A 24 11.66 -23.31 -0.96
CA GLN A 24 12.82 -22.44 -1.22
C GLN A 24 12.44 -21.07 -1.80
N ARG A 25 11.39 -21.01 -2.63
CA ARG A 25 10.88 -19.76 -3.20
C ARG A 25 10.30 -18.87 -2.10
N ASP A 26 9.57 -19.45 -1.17
CA ASP A 26 8.96 -18.72 -0.05
C ASP A 26 10.01 -18.21 0.96
N THR A 27 11.06 -19.00 1.23
CA THR A 27 12.15 -18.57 2.14
C THR A 27 13.06 -17.49 1.56
N SER A 28 13.23 -17.45 0.23
CA SER A 28 14.12 -16.46 -0.42
C SER A 28 13.50 -15.06 -0.50
N ALA A 29 12.18 -14.93 -0.33
CA ALA A 29 11.48 -13.64 -0.28
C ALA A 29 11.39 -13.04 1.14
N SER A 30 11.81 -13.78 2.18
CA SER A 30 11.76 -13.35 3.59
C SER A 30 13.13 -12.97 4.14
N SER A 31 14.07 -12.54 3.30
CA SER A 31 15.13 -11.64 3.78
C SER A 31 14.52 -10.28 4.07
N ALA A 32 13.74 -10.21 5.16
CA ALA A 32 13.47 -8.97 5.85
C ALA A 32 14.83 -8.44 6.32
N THR A 33 15.47 -7.67 5.46
CA THR A 33 16.56 -6.80 5.84
C THR A 33 16.03 -5.94 6.98
N ASN A 34 16.49 -6.21 8.20
CA ASN A 34 16.40 -5.31 9.35
C ASN A 34 17.27 -4.07 9.10
N GLU A 35 17.18 -3.48 7.91
CA GLU A 35 17.71 -2.16 7.64
C GLU A 35 16.86 -1.20 8.48
N PRO A 36 17.48 -0.34 9.30
CA PRO A 36 16.74 0.69 9.98
C PRO A 36 15.98 1.48 8.92
N ASN A 37 14.65 1.38 8.92
CA ASN A 37 13.78 2.14 8.03
C ASN A 37 13.91 3.61 8.40
N PHE A 38 14.95 4.25 7.85
CA PHE A 38 15.25 5.65 8.09
C PHE A 38 14.10 6.47 7.49
N LYS A 39 13.26 7.00 8.38
CA LYS A 39 12.16 7.89 7.98
C LYS A 39 12.64 9.33 8.04
N VAL A 40 12.50 10.03 6.91
CA VAL A 40 12.74 11.47 6.86
C VAL A 40 11.63 12.15 7.66
N LYS A 41 12.00 12.93 8.68
CA LYS A 41 11.03 13.71 9.45
C LYS A 41 10.63 14.94 8.65
N VAL A 42 9.47 14.86 7.98
CA VAL A 42 8.84 15.97 7.28
C VAL A 42 7.89 16.69 8.24
N ALA A 43 7.72 17.99 8.05
CA ALA A 43 6.69 18.74 8.75
C ALA A 43 5.28 18.24 8.39
N ASP A 44 4.38 18.29 9.35
CA ASP A 44 2.98 17.96 9.13
C ASP A 44 2.36 18.87 8.04
N PRO A 45 1.53 18.31 7.15
CA PRO A 45 0.77 19.11 6.19
C PRO A 45 -0.15 20.13 6.86
N PRO A 46 -0.45 21.27 6.20
CA PRO A 46 -1.52 22.14 6.65
C PRO A 46 -2.87 21.42 6.53
N THR A 47 -3.82 21.72 7.40
CA THR A 47 -5.20 21.26 7.23
C THR A 47 -5.89 22.01 6.10
N PHE A 48 -6.78 21.34 5.37
CA PHE A 48 -7.55 21.96 4.28
C PHE A 48 -9.05 21.83 4.53
N ASP A 49 -9.75 22.96 4.52
CA ASP A 49 -11.18 23.05 4.82
C ASP A 49 -12.10 23.13 3.59
N GLY A 50 -11.52 23.28 2.40
CA GLY A 50 -12.26 23.50 1.15
C GLY A 50 -12.41 24.97 0.74
N SER A 51 -11.74 25.91 1.42
CA SER A 51 -11.99 27.34 1.25
C SER A 51 -11.46 27.94 -0.07
N SER A 52 -10.29 27.52 -0.56
CA SER A 52 -9.73 28.08 -1.81
C SER A 52 -8.92 27.08 -2.64
N LYS A 53 -8.93 27.27 -3.96
CA LYS A 53 -8.15 26.45 -4.91
C LYS A 53 -6.63 26.62 -4.72
N LYS A 54 -6.19 27.82 -4.31
CA LYS A 54 -4.77 28.06 -4.00
C LYS A 54 -4.32 27.24 -2.79
N ASP A 55 -5.17 27.17 -1.77
CA ASP A 55 -4.88 26.40 -0.56
C ASP A 55 -4.94 24.90 -0.86
N ALA A 56 -5.82 24.46 -1.75
CA ALA A 56 -5.86 23.08 -2.27
C ALA A 56 -4.52 22.67 -2.91
N TYR A 57 -3.95 23.51 -3.79
CA TYR A 57 -2.64 23.24 -4.40
C TYR A 57 -1.52 23.19 -3.37
N THR A 58 -1.53 24.11 -2.40
CA THR A 58 -0.53 24.15 -1.33
C THR A 58 -0.62 22.89 -0.47
N PHE A 59 -1.83 22.52 -0.07
CA PHE A 59 -2.13 21.29 0.66
C PHE A 59 -1.61 20.05 -0.08
N LEU A 60 -1.96 19.87 -1.35
CA LEU A 60 -1.50 18.75 -2.16
C LEU A 60 0.02 18.69 -2.29
N ALA A 61 0.70 19.84 -2.41
CA ALA A 61 2.16 19.88 -2.47
C ALA A 61 2.79 19.34 -1.17
N HIS A 62 2.26 19.73 0.00
CA HIS A 62 2.71 19.19 1.29
C HIS A 62 2.44 17.69 1.46
N ILE A 63 1.30 17.21 0.96
CA ILE A 63 0.98 15.77 0.96
C ILE A 63 1.96 14.99 0.07
N LYS A 64 2.20 15.47 -1.16
CA LYS A 64 3.15 14.85 -2.09
C LYS A 64 4.57 14.84 -1.53
N LEU A 65 4.99 15.91 -0.85
CA LEU A 65 6.28 15.98 -0.18
C LEU A 65 6.43 14.89 0.90
N ASN A 66 5.38 14.66 1.70
CA ASN A 66 5.37 13.60 2.70
C ASN A 66 5.49 12.20 2.08
N PHE A 67 4.81 11.96 0.95
CA PHE A 67 4.93 10.70 0.22
C PHE A 67 6.31 10.49 -0.39
N ALA A 68 6.88 11.54 -0.98
CA ALA A 68 8.21 11.49 -1.58
C ALA A 68 9.31 11.24 -0.53
N ALA A 69 9.13 11.78 0.68
CA ALA A 69 10.09 11.62 1.77
C ALA A 69 10.07 10.22 2.40
N ASN A 70 8.90 9.56 2.43
CA ASN A 70 8.73 8.25 3.07
C ASN A 70 7.86 7.30 2.21
N PRO A 71 8.29 6.94 0.99
CA PRO A 71 7.45 6.17 0.05
C PRO A 71 7.07 4.79 0.61
N SER A 72 7.95 4.17 1.40
CA SER A 72 7.69 2.89 2.07
C SER A 72 6.54 2.95 3.09
N THR A 73 6.21 4.14 3.60
CA THR A 73 5.10 4.31 4.56
C THR A 73 3.74 4.39 3.85
N PHE A 74 3.71 4.67 2.55
CA PHE A 74 2.49 4.83 1.75
C PHE A 74 2.49 3.92 0.51
N PRO A 75 2.54 2.58 0.70
CA PRO A 75 2.75 1.63 -0.40
C PRO A 75 1.54 1.50 -1.33
N THR A 76 0.35 1.91 -0.89
CA THR A 76 -0.89 1.79 -1.65
C THR A 76 -1.57 3.13 -1.85
N ASP A 77 -2.30 3.29 -2.95
CA ASP A 77 -3.09 4.51 -3.18
C ASP A 77 -4.14 4.72 -2.09
N THR A 78 -4.72 3.65 -1.55
CA THR A 78 -5.59 3.73 -0.37
C THR A 78 -4.88 4.37 0.83
N SER A 79 -3.65 3.96 1.14
CA SER A 79 -2.90 4.54 2.26
C SER A 79 -2.59 6.03 2.06
N LYS A 80 -2.33 6.44 0.80
CA LYS A 80 -2.13 7.85 0.43
C LYS A 80 -3.42 8.66 0.58
N ILE A 81 -4.52 8.15 0.05
CA ILE A 81 -5.83 8.81 0.12
C ILE A 81 -6.27 8.98 1.57
N VAL A 82 -6.17 7.93 2.39
CA VAL A 82 -6.53 7.99 3.82
C VAL A 82 -5.66 8.98 4.58
N TYR A 83 -4.35 9.00 4.32
CA TYR A 83 -3.45 9.97 4.92
C TYR A 83 -3.83 11.40 4.53
N ALA A 84 -4.02 11.68 3.25
CA ALA A 84 -4.44 13.00 2.78
C ALA A 84 -5.79 13.42 3.39
N ALA A 85 -6.77 12.51 3.39
CA ALA A 85 -8.09 12.75 3.96
C ALA A 85 -8.06 13.09 5.46
N SER A 86 -7.10 12.55 6.21
CA SER A 86 -6.95 12.83 7.65
C SER A 86 -6.62 14.30 7.97
N TRP A 87 -6.16 15.06 6.97
CA TRP A 87 -5.87 16.49 7.07
C TRP A 87 -7.01 17.38 6.54
N LEU A 88 -8.08 16.80 6.01
CA LEU A 88 -9.25 17.54 5.56
C LEU A 88 -10.13 17.96 6.76
N ARG A 89 -10.72 19.14 6.66
CA ARG A 89 -11.64 19.71 7.66
C ARG A 89 -12.88 20.28 6.95
N GLY A 90 -13.90 20.63 7.72
CA GLY A 90 -15.10 21.31 7.21
C GLY A 90 -15.67 20.68 5.93
N LYS A 91 -15.94 21.52 4.93
CA LYS A 91 -16.56 21.11 3.65
C LYS A 91 -15.72 20.09 2.88
N ALA A 92 -14.40 20.20 2.95
CA ALA A 92 -13.52 19.23 2.28
C ALA A 92 -13.64 17.82 2.88
N PHE A 93 -13.78 17.73 4.21
CA PHE A 93 -14.00 16.43 4.85
C PHE A 93 -15.43 15.91 4.64
N GLU A 94 -16.43 16.78 4.67
CA GLU A 94 -17.84 16.42 4.35
C GLU A 94 -17.98 15.78 2.97
N TRP A 95 -17.19 16.24 1.98
CA TRP A 95 -17.14 15.62 0.66
C TRP A 95 -16.55 14.19 0.68
N PHE A 96 -15.55 13.95 1.52
CA PHE A 96 -14.87 12.65 1.61
C PHE A 96 -15.60 11.64 2.51
N GLU A 97 -16.34 12.11 3.50
CA GLU A 97 -16.99 11.31 4.53
C GLU A 97 -17.90 10.18 3.97
N PRO A 98 -18.72 10.40 2.91
CA PRO A 98 -19.51 9.33 2.29
C PRO A 98 -18.63 8.22 1.70
N MET A 99 -17.50 8.56 1.08
CA MET A 99 -16.57 7.59 0.49
C MET A 99 -15.88 6.73 1.56
N LEU A 100 -15.65 7.31 2.74
CA LEU A 100 -15.13 6.58 3.90
C LEU A 100 -16.18 5.61 4.45
N ARG A 101 -17.45 6.05 4.57
CA ARG A 101 -18.55 5.22 5.08
C ARG A 101 -18.90 4.04 4.16
N SER A 102 -18.85 4.23 2.85
CA SER A 102 -19.16 3.17 1.88
C SER A 102 -18.01 2.18 1.68
N GLY A 103 -16.81 2.48 2.20
CA GLY A 103 -15.59 1.75 1.92
C GLY A 103 -15.07 1.97 0.50
N ASP A 104 -15.66 2.90 -0.27
CA ASP A 104 -15.24 3.19 -1.64
C ASP A 104 -13.89 3.92 -1.70
N ALA A 105 -13.45 4.53 -0.60
CA ALA A 105 -12.11 5.14 -0.50
C ALA A 105 -10.97 4.18 -0.91
N THR A 106 -11.16 2.87 -0.81
CA THR A 106 -10.17 1.86 -1.23
C THR A 106 -10.21 1.53 -2.72
N LYS A 107 -11.22 2.02 -3.45
CA LYS A 107 -11.43 1.75 -4.88
C LYS A 107 -10.87 2.85 -5.78
N HIS A 108 -10.53 4.00 -5.22
CA HIS A 108 -10.02 5.14 -5.96
C HIS A 108 -8.49 5.10 -6.06
N SER A 109 -7.99 5.48 -7.23
CA SER A 109 -6.57 5.74 -7.42
C SER A 109 -6.19 7.10 -6.84
N TRP A 110 -4.93 7.25 -6.46
CA TRP A 110 -4.41 8.53 -5.99
C TRP A 110 -4.54 9.62 -7.07
N ALA A 111 -4.38 9.25 -8.35
CA ALA A 111 -4.54 10.17 -9.47
C ALA A 111 -5.98 10.69 -9.63
N GLU A 112 -7.00 9.89 -9.32
CA GLU A 112 -8.39 10.35 -9.33
C GLU A 112 -8.66 11.29 -8.16
N PHE A 113 -8.12 10.97 -6.98
CA PHE A 113 -8.22 11.82 -5.81
C PHE A 113 -7.59 13.20 -6.06
N GLU A 114 -6.43 13.28 -6.72
CA GLU A 114 -5.82 14.58 -7.04
C GLU A 114 -6.67 15.46 -7.97
N ARG A 115 -7.47 14.86 -8.87
CA ARG A 115 -8.25 15.62 -9.86
C ARG A 115 -9.41 16.41 -9.25
N VAL A 116 -9.82 16.07 -8.03
CA VAL A 116 -10.96 16.71 -7.37
C VAL A 116 -10.57 17.98 -6.60
N PHE A 117 -9.27 18.29 -6.50
CA PHE A 117 -8.70 19.51 -5.90
C PHE A 117 -8.30 20.51 -7.00
#